data_AF-A0A0Q9YMU1-F1
#
_entry.id   AF-A0A0Q9YMU1-F1
#
_cell.length_a   1.000
_cell.length_b   1.000
_cell.length_c   1.000
_cell.angle_alpha   90.00
_cell.angle_beta   90.00
_cell.angle_gamma   90.00
#
_symmetry.space_group_name_H-M   'P 1'
#
loop_
_entity.id
_entity.type
_entity.pdbx_description
1 polymer ?
#
loop_
_entity_poly.entity_id
_entity_poly.type
_entity_poly.pdbx_seq_one_letter_code
_entity_poly.pdbx_strand_id
1 'polypeptide(L)'
;MQYNHYSTEISNELGNKLVKQVIWGIALIGCAAFLCAMTNLFDTVLIIEIATTTSALLVSTVCLLHLYQEHRIWQRQELRLIKALLKQIQQQYTHLPPLCFMEGILLQALDTAGIKEQRIQILKKYKAQQSALDVFVKYCQQQHADLVALTHLGLSWE
;
A
#
# COMPACT_ATOMS: atom_id res chain seq x y z
N MET A 1 -3.31 20.36 -8.20
CA MET A 1 -2.04 19.85 -7.62
C MET A 1 -2.05 19.74 -6.08
N GLN A 2 -3.17 19.94 -5.37
CA GLN A 2 -3.19 20.00 -3.89
C GLN A 2 -3.13 18.66 -3.15
N TYR A 3 -3.33 17.52 -3.81
CA TYR A 3 -3.41 16.21 -3.13
C TYR A 3 -2.05 15.53 -2.85
N ASN A 4 -0.98 15.88 -3.57
CA ASN A 4 0.36 15.38 -3.24
C ASN A 4 0.88 15.98 -1.93
N HIS A 5 0.47 17.21 -1.60
CA HIS A 5 0.90 17.93 -0.39
C HIS A 5 0.34 17.28 0.89
N TYR A 6 -0.93 16.84 0.86
CA TYR A 6 -1.57 16.19 2.00
C TYR A 6 -1.01 14.79 2.30
N SER A 7 -0.63 14.01 1.27
CA SER A 7 0.00 12.71 1.49
C SER A 7 1.41 12.84 2.07
N THR A 8 2.18 13.85 1.64
CA THR A 8 3.50 14.13 2.20
C THR A 8 3.43 14.68 3.62
N GLU A 9 2.47 15.54 3.95
CA GLU A 9 2.31 16.08 5.31
C GLU A 9 1.90 15.00 6.32
N ILE A 10 0.95 14.14 5.99
CA ILE A 10 0.53 13.03 6.87
C ILE A 10 1.68 12.02 7.04
N SER A 11 2.43 11.72 5.98
CA SER A 11 3.61 10.87 6.04
C SER A 11 4.72 11.48 6.91
N ASN A 12 4.94 12.79 6.80
CA ASN A 12 5.94 13.52 7.59
C ASN A 12 5.53 13.63 9.07
N GLU A 13 4.25 13.86 9.38
CA GLU A 13 3.78 13.93 10.76
C GLU A 13 3.83 12.57 11.46
N LEU A 14 3.47 11.50 10.74
CA LEU A 14 3.56 10.13 11.25
C LEU A 14 5.02 9.69 11.41
N GLY A 15 5.88 9.99 10.45
CA GLY A 15 7.33 9.77 10.53
C GLY A 15 7.96 10.50 11.71
N ASN A 16 7.61 11.78 11.92
CA ASN A 16 8.09 12.56 13.06
C ASN A 16 7.63 12.00 14.42
N LYS A 17 6.40 11.49 14.52
CA LYS A 17 5.92 10.83 15.74
C LYS A 17 6.67 9.53 16.03
N LEU A 18 6.91 8.71 15.00
CA LEU A 18 7.66 7.45 15.13
C LEU A 18 9.12 7.70 15.53
N VAL A 19 9.80 8.67 14.90
CA VAL A 19 11.18 9.04 15.25
C VAL A 19 11.26 9.50 16.70
N LYS A 20 10.33 10.33 17.17
CA LYS A 20 10.28 10.75 18.58
C LYS A 20 10.10 9.56 19.52
N GLN A 21 9.20 8.62 19.19
CA GLN A 21 8.98 7.42 20.02
C GLN A 21 10.22 6.53 20.12
N VAL A 22 10.98 6.39 19.03
CA VAL A 22 12.28 5.67 19.03
C VAL A 22 13.29 6.38 19.92
N ILE A 23 13.44 7.69 19.79
CA ILE A 23 14.38 8.49 20.61
C ILE A 23 14.02 8.35 22.09
N TRP A 24 12.76 8.50 22.46
CA TRP A 24 12.30 8.35 23.85
C TRP A 24 12.48 6.90 24.36
N GLY A 25 12.21 5.90 23.52
CA GLY A 25 12.41 4.49 23.86
C GLY A 25 13.87 4.13 24.15
N ILE A 26 14.79 4.59 23.30
CA ILE A 26 16.23 4.38 23.49
C ILE A 26 16.72 5.11 24.75
N ALA A 27 16.26 6.34 24.98
CA ALA A 27 16.61 7.10 26.18
C ALA A 27 16.17 6.38 27.48
N LEU A 28 14.97 5.78 27.49
CA LEU A 28 14.48 5.00 28.63
C LEU A 28 15.32 3.73 28.88
N ILE A 29 15.71 3.02 27.82
CA ILE A 29 16.61 1.85 27.93
C ILE A 29 17.97 2.29 28.49
N GLY A 30 18.52 3.42 28.03
CA GLY A 30 19.75 4.00 28.56
C GLY A 30 19.66 4.34 30.05
N CYS A 31 18.56 4.94 30.49
CA CYS A 31 18.31 5.23 31.91
C CYS A 31 18.21 3.95 32.76
N ALA A 32 17.52 2.92 32.26
CA ALA A 32 17.40 1.63 32.94
C ALA A 32 18.76 0.93 33.07
N ALA A 33 19.57 0.95 32.00
CA ALA A 33 20.93 0.41 32.00
C ALA A 33 21.83 1.14 33.00
N PHE A 34 21.74 2.48 33.06
CA PHE A 34 22.48 3.30 34.02
C PHE A 34 22.10 2.98 35.48
N LEU A 35 20.80 2.84 35.77
CA LEU A 35 20.33 2.45 37.11
C LEU A 35 20.78 1.04 37.49
N CYS A 36 20.75 0.08 36.56
CA CYS A 36 21.25 -1.28 36.78
C CYS A 36 22.76 -1.30 37.09
N ALA A 37 23.53 -0.45 36.40
CA ALA A 37 24.97 -0.32 36.65
C ALA A 37 25.24 0.32 38.02
N MET A 38 24.51 1.38 38.38
CA MET A 38 24.67 2.07 39.68
C MET A 38 24.28 1.20 40.88
N THR A 39 23.33 0.28 40.69
CA THR A 39 22.86 -0.64 41.73
C THR A 39 23.71 -1.92 41.83
N ASN A 40 24.71 -2.09 40.96
CA ASN A 40 25.51 -3.32 40.83
C ASN A 40 24.65 -4.59 40.75
N LEU A 41 23.43 -4.49 40.19
CA LEU A 41 22.49 -5.62 40.11
C LEU A 41 22.98 -6.69 39.13
N PHE A 42 23.78 -6.29 38.13
CA PHE A 42 24.29 -7.15 37.07
C PHE A 42 25.69 -6.71 36.63
N ASP A 43 26.42 -7.61 35.96
CA ASP A 43 27.67 -7.28 35.31
C ASP A 43 27.47 -6.25 34.19
N THR A 44 28.38 -5.29 34.09
CA THR A 44 28.34 -4.20 33.10
C THR A 44 28.28 -4.71 31.66
N VAL A 45 28.93 -5.84 31.36
CA VAL A 45 28.88 -6.48 30.03
C VAL A 45 27.46 -6.94 29.69
N LEU A 46 26.79 -7.60 30.63
CA LEU A 46 25.41 -8.09 30.45
C LEU A 46 24.42 -6.92 30.30
N ILE A 47 24.63 -5.84 31.05
CA ILE A 47 23.82 -4.61 30.93
C ILE A 47 23.96 -3.99 29.52
N ILE A 48 25.18 -3.93 28.98
CA ILE A 48 25.43 -3.40 27.64
C ILE A 48 24.80 -4.29 26.56
N GLU A 49 24.93 -5.61 26.67
CA GLU A 49 24.31 -6.56 25.74
C GLU A 49 22.78 -6.46 25.74
N ILE A 50 22.15 -6.40 26.92
CA ILE A 50 20.69 -6.22 27.01
C ILE A 50 20.29 -4.85 26.46
N ALA A 51 20.99 -3.77 26.81
CA ALA A 51 20.64 -2.43 26.34
C ALA A 51 20.75 -2.30 24.81
N THR A 52 21.80 -2.85 24.21
CA THR A 52 22.03 -2.82 22.76
C THR A 52 21.03 -3.70 22.00
N THR A 53 20.78 -4.93 22.45
CA THR A 53 19.78 -5.82 21.84
C THR A 53 18.36 -5.26 21.94
N THR A 54 17.98 -4.73 23.11
CA THR A 54 16.64 -4.15 23.32
C THR A 54 16.45 -2.90 22.46
N SER A 55 17.48 -2.06 22.32
CA SER A 55 17.45 -0.87 21.45
C SER A 55 17.33 -1.25 19.97
N ALA A 56 18.10 -2.26 19.53
CA ALA A 56 18.02 -2.77 18.17
C ALA A 56 16.63 -3.33 17.84
N LEU A 57 16.03 -4.10 18.76
CA LEU A 57 14.69 -4.66 18.60
C LEU A 57 13.62 -3.57 18.53
N LEU A 58 13.74 -2.51 19.34
CA LEU A 58 12.83 -1.37 19.31
C LEU A 58 12.91 -0.62 17.98
N VAL A 59 14.12 -0.36 17.48
CA VAL A 59 14.33 0.28 16.16
C VAL A 59 13.75 -0.58 15.05
N SER A 60 14.07 -1.88 15.00
CA SER A 60 13.56 -2.80 13.98
C SER A 60 12.03 -2.88 13.98
N THR A 61 11.41 -2.96 15.16
CA THR A 61 9.94 -3.03 15.29
C THR A 61 9.27 -1.76 14.77
N VAL A 62 9.83 -0.58 15.07
CA VAL A 62 9.28 0.69 14.59
C VAL A 62 9.47 0.84 13.08
N CYS A 63 10.63 0.48 12.54
CA CYS A 63 10.86 0.48 11.09
C CYS A 63 9.89 -0.46 10.37
N LEU A 64 9.66 -1.67 10.91
CA LEU A 64 8.71 -2.63 10.35
C LEU A 64 7.27 -2.07 10.39
N LEU A 65 6.87 -1.45 11.50
CA LEU A 65 5.56 -0.82 11.64
C LEU A 65 5.37 0.31 10.62
N HIS A 66 6.41 1.12 10.38
CA HIS A 66 6.37 2.19 9.40
C HIS A 66 6.18 1.66 7.98
N LEU A 67 7.00 0.69 7.56
CA LEU A 67 6.87 0.03 6.26
C LEU A 67 5.48 -0.60 6.08
N TYR A 68 4.95 -1.23 7.13
CA TYR A 68 3.60 -1.80 7.11
C TYR A 68 2.51 -0.74 6.94
N GLN A 69 2.61 0.38 7.66
CA GLN A 69 1.66 1.49 7.54
C GLN A 69 1.71 2.11 6.16
N GLU A 70 2.90 2.35 5.63
CA GLU A 70 3.10 2.86 4.28
C GLU A 70 2.45 1.92 3.25
N HIS A 71 2.71 0.62 3.35
CA HIS A 71 2.07 -0.39 2.51
C HIS A 71 0.54 -0.33 2.58
N ARG A 72 -0.04 -0.20 3.78
CA ARG A 72 -1.50 -0.07 3.95
C ARG A 72 -2.05 1.19 3.33
N ILE A 73 -1.35 2.33 3.43
CA ILE A 73 -1.78 3.59 2.84
C ILE A 73 -1.81 3.46 1.32
N TRP A 74 -0.74 2.93 0.71
CA TRP A 74 -0.66 2.69 -0.72
C TRP A 74 -1.78 1.75 -1.21
N GLN A 75 -2.00 0.64 -0.52
CA GLN A 75 -3.06 -0.32 -0.88
C GLN A 75 -4.46 0.30 -0.81
N ARG A 76 -4.72 1.15 0.20
CA ARG A 76 -5.98 1.89 0.30
C ARG A 76 -6.14 2.92 -0.82
N GLN A 77 -5.07 3.61 -1.22
CA GLN A 77 -5.11 4.56 -2.31
C GLN A 77 -5.41 3.86 -3.65
N GLU A 78 -4.74 2.75 -3.92
CA GLU A 78 -4.97 1.94 -5.11
C GLU A 78 -6.43 1.46 -5.19
N LEU A 79 -6.95 0.84 -4.12
CA LEU A 79 -8.35 0.39 -4.07
C LEU A 79 -9.36 1.54 -4.25
N ARG A 80 -9.08 2.72 -3.68
CA ARG A 80 -9.94 3.90 -3.88
C ARG A 80 -9.93 4.36 -5.34
N LEU A 81 -8.77 4.36 -5.99
CA LEU A 81 -8.64 4.74 -7.39
C LEU A 81 -9.34 3.74 -8.31
N ILE A 82 -9.17 2.43 -8.07
CA ILE A 82 -9.86 1.36 -8.79
C ILE A 82 -11.37 1.54 -8.69
N LYS A 83 -11.92 1.66 -7.48
CA LYS A 83 -13.37 1.83 -7.28
C LYS A 83 -13.90 3.10 -7.94
N ALA A 84 -13.15 4.20 -7.87
CA ALA A 84 -13.53 5.45 -8.52
C ALA A 84 -13.56 5.33 -10.05
N LEU A 85 -12.56 4.66 -10.63
CA LEU A 85 -12.49 4.38 -12.07
C LEU A 85 -13.64 3.49 -12.53
N LEU A 86 -13.87 2.37 -11.84
CA LEU A 86 -14.96 1.45 -12.17
C LEU A 86 -16.33 2.16 -12.10
N LYS A 87 -16.53 3.01 -11.08
CA LYS A 87 -17.75 3.82 -10.97
C LYS A 87 -17.90 4.82 -12.12
N GLN A 88 -16.81 5.48 -12.52
CA GLN A 88 -16.80 6.40 -13.65
C GLN A 88 -17.12 5.68 -14.97
N ILE A 89 -16.51 4.50 -15.19
CA ILE A 89 -16.78 3.64 -16.34
C ILE A 89 -18.25 3.22 -16.37
N GLN A 90 -18.80 2.75 -15.25
CA GLN A 90 -20.20 2.35 -15.17
C GLN A 90 -21.17 3.52 -15.47
N GLN A 91 -20.82 4.73 -15.06
CA GLN A 91 -21.62 5.93 -15.32
C GLN A 91 -21.56 6.36 -16.79
N GLN A 92 -20.41 6.23 -17.44
CA GLN A 92 -20.20 6.64 -18.83
C GLN A 92 -20.63 5.58 -19.85
N TYR A 93 -20.53 4.29 -19.48
CA TYR A 93 -20.77 3.16 -20.36
C TYR A 93 -21.69 2.16 -19.64
N THR A 94 -22.98 2.51 -19.58
CA THR A 94 -24.02 1.74 -18.89
C THR A 94 -24.27 0.35 -19.50
N HIS A 95 -23.82 0.11 -20.72
CA HIS A 95 -23.94 -1.17 -21.43
C HIS A 95 -22.85 -2.19 -21.09
N LEU A 96 -21.93 -1.86 -20.17
CA LEU A 96 -20.79 -2.71 -19.86
C LEU A 96 -21.12 -3.90 -18.92
N PRO A 97 -20.29 -4.96 -18.96
CA PRO A 97 -20.39 -6.12 -18.08
C PRO A 97 -20.38 -5.78 -16.58
N PRO A 98 -20.75 -6.74 -15.71
CA PRO A 98 -20.79 -6.53 -14.27
C PRO A 98 -19.43 -6.05 -13.71
N LEU A 99 -19.51 -5.12 -12.74
CA LEU A 99 -18.35 -4.47 -12.10
C LEU A 99 -17.26 -5.45 -11.63
N CYS A 100 -17.65 -6.61 -11.11
CA CYS A 100 -16.71 -7.64 -10.64
C CYS A 100 -15.79 -8.15 -11.76
N PHE A 101 -16.29 -8.28 -13.00
CA PHE A 101 -15.49 -8.71 -14.14
C PHE A 101 -14.47 -7.65 -14.56
N MET A 102 -14.92 -6.39 -14.63
CA MET A 102 -14.03 -5.26 -14.96
C MET A 102 -12.96 -5.03 -13.89
N GLU A 103 -13.29 -5.25 -12.61
CA GLU A 103 -12.33 -5.21 -11.52
C GLU A 103 -11.25 -6.29 -11.69
N GLY A 104 -11.64 -7.52 -12.04
CA GLY A 104 -10.70 -8.61 -12.33
C GLY A 104 -9.73 -8.29 -13.46
N ILE A 105 -10.23 -7.77 -14.59
CA ILE A 105 -9.38 -7.37 -15.73
C ILE A 105 -8.46 -6.21 -15.35
N LEU A 106 -8.97 -5.21 -14.62
CA LEU A 106 -8.16 -4.08 -14.19
C LEU A 106 -7.04 -4.51 -13.23
N LEU A 107 -7.34 -5.39 -12.28
CA LEU A 107 -6.36 -5.94 -11.35
C LEU A 107 -5.30 -6.76 -12.08
N GLN A 108 -5.70 -7.59 -13.05
CA GLN A 108 -4.76 -8.36 -13.87
C GLN A 108 -3.85 -7.44 -14.71
N ALA A 109 -4.40 -6.37 -15.28
CA ALA A 109 -3.62 -5.37 -16.00
C ALA A 109 -2.61 -4.66 -15.07
N LEU A 110 -2.97 -4.40 -13.81
CA LEU A 110 -2.08 -3.79 -12.82
C LEU A 110 -1.02 -4.76 -12.29
N ASP A 111 -1.32 -6.06 -12.20
CA ASP A 111 -0.34 -7.06 -11.75
C ASP A 111 0.86 -7.20 -12.70
N THR A 112 0.68 -6.90 -13.99
CA THR A 112 1.81 -6.83 -14.94
C THR A 112 2.79 -5.67 -14.63
N ALA A 113 2.34 -4.63 -13.93
CA ALA A 113 3.18 -3.54 -13.46
C ALA A 113 3.68 -3.85 -12.05
N GLY A 114 4.77 -4.62 -11.92
CA GLY A 114 5.30 -5.11 -10.64
C GLY A 114 5.69 -4.04 -9.60
N ILE A 115 5.63 -2.75 -9.92
CA ILE A 115 5.96 -1.63 -9.03
C ILE A 115 4.68 -0.85 -8.66
N LYS A 116 4.40 -0.73 -7.37
CA LYS A 116 3.19 -0.06 -6.81
C LYS A 116 2.98 1.36 -7.33
N GLU A 117 4.06 2.11 -7.50
CA GLU A 117 4.02 3.48 -7.96
C GLU A 117 3.62 3.56 -9.45
N GLN A 118 4.06 2.60 -10.26
CA GLN A 118 3.65 2.46 -11.65
C GLN A 118 2.17 2.08 -11.77
N ARG A 119 1.68 1.16 -10.93
CA ARG A 119 0.24 0.79 -10.85
C ARG A 119 -0.62 2.03 -10.61
N ILE A 120 -0.23 2.87 -9.67
CA ILE A 120 -0.96 4.11 -9.36
C ILE A 120 -0.85 5.14 -10.49
N GLN A 121 0.30 5.26 -11.16
CA GLN A 121 0.44 6.13 -12.33
C GLN A 121 -0.43 5.67 -13.50
N ILE A 122 -0.53 4.36 -13.74
CA ILE A 122 -1.41 3.77 -14.75
C ILE A 122 -2.88 4.08 -14.44
N LEU A 123 -3.31 3.88 -13.18
CA LEU A 123 -4.66 4.26 -12.74
C LEU A 123 -4.94 5.76 -12.92
N LYS A 124 -3.98 6.62 -12.55
CA LYS A 124 -4.10 8.06 -12.77
C LYS A 124 -4.19 8.41 -14.26
N LYS A 125 -3.43 7.70 -15.11
CA LYS A 125 -3.46 7.89 -16.58
C LYS A 125 -4.83 7.52 -17.15
N TYR A 126 -5.41 6.38 -16.77
CA TYR A 126 -6.76 6.01 -17.18
C TYR A 126 -7.82 7.02 -16.74
N LYS A 127 -7.65 7.64 -15.57
CA LYS A 127 -8.58 8.67 -15.09
C LYS A 127 -8.44 10.00 -15.84
N ALA A 128 -7.23 10.37 -16.25
CA ALA A 128 -6.93 11.66 -16.88
C ALA A 128 -7.10 11.65 -18.41
N GLN A 129 -6.86 10.50 -19.06
CA GLN A 129 -6.86 10.37 -20.51
C GLN A 129 -8.03 9.51 -20.96
N GLN A 130 -9.05 10.15 -21.54
CA GLN A 130 -10.24 9.45 -22.06
C GLN A 130 -9.86 8.39 -23.11
N SER A 131 -8.87 8.66 -23.97
CA SER A 131 -8.41 7.70 -24.98
C SER A 131 -7.84 6.41 -24.39
N ALA A 132 -7.13 6.49 -23.26
CA ALA A 132 -6.62 5.32 -22.56
C ALA A 132 -7.76 4.53 -21.90
N LEU A 133 -8.76 5.24 -21.38
CA LEU A 133 -9.97 4.65 -20.84
C LEU A 133 -10.77 3.92 -21.93
N ASP A 134 -10.93 4.53 -23.11
CA ASP A 134 -11.63 3.94 -24.26
C ASP A 134 -10.97 2.64 -24.74
N VAL A 135 -9.63 2.60 -24.79
CA VAL A 135 -8.88 1.39 -25.14
C VAL A 135 -9.12 0.29 -24.10
N PHE A 136 -9.11 0.63 -22.81
CA PHE A 136 -9.42 -0.33 -21.75
C PHE A 136 -10.86 -0.84 -21.83
N VAL A 137 -11.83 0.05 -22.09
CA VAL A 137 -13.24 -0.30 -22.24
C VAL A 137 -13.46 -1.24 -23.43
N LYS A 138 -12.82 -0.96 -24.58
CA LYS A 138 -12.86 -1.85 -25.75
C LYS A 138 -12.28 -3.23 -25.44
N TYR A 139 -11.16 -3.27 -24.74
CA TYR A 139 -10.55 -4.53 -24.30
C TYR A 139 -11.49 -5.33 -23.38
N CYS A 140 -12.14 -4.66 -22.41
CA CYS A 140 -13.13 -5.29 -21.53
C CYS A 140 -14.35 -5.83 -22.30
N GLN A 141 -14.84 -5.10 -23.30
CA GLN A 141 -15.95 -5.54 -24.14
C GLN A 141 -15.59 -6.78 -24.96
N GLN A 142 -14.39 -6.81 -25.52
CA GLN A 142 -13.91 -7.94 -26.30
C GLN A 142 -13.75 -9.19 -25.43
N GLN A 143 -13.08 -9.07 -24.28
CA GLN A 143 -12.95 -10.17 -23.31
C GLN A 143 -14.30 -10.68 -22.81
N HIS A 144 -15.28 -9.80 -22.62
CA HIS A 144 -16.62 -10.22 -22.23
C HIS A 144 -17.35 -10.94 -23.36
N ALA A 145 -17.26 -10.45 -24.60
CA ALA A 145 -17.85 -11.10 -25.76
C ALA A 145 -17.26 -12.49 -25.99
N ASP A 146 -15.94 -12.63 -25.83
CA ASP A 146 -15.22 -13.90 -25.93
C ASP A 146 -15.69 -14.88 -24.82
N LEU A 147 -15.82 -14.39 -23.59
CA LEU A 147 -16.31 -15.20 -22.47
C LEU A 147 -17.77 -15.65 -22.67
N VAL A 148 -18.64 -14.77 -23.17
CA VAL A 148 -20.03 -15.08 -23.51
C VAL A 148 -20.10 -16.11 -24.65
N ALA A 149 -19.28 -15.95 -25.69
CA ALA A 149 -19.18 -16.92 -26.78
C ALA A 149 -18.74 -18.31 -26.26
N LEU A 150 -17.75 -18.36 -25.36
CA LEU A 150 -17.31 -19.60 -24.73
C LEU A 150 -18.40 -20.24 -23.86
N THR A 151 -19.15 -19.43 -23.10
CA THR A 151 -20.27 -19.96 -22.29
C THR A 151 -21.38 -20.51 -23.17
N HIS A 152 -21.68 -19.88 -24.32
CA HIS A 152 -22.64 -20.41 -25.29
C HIS A 152 -22.19 -21.73 -25.93
N LEU A 153 -20.88 -21.97 -26.00
CA LEU A 153 -20.29 -23.24 -26.44
C LEU A 153 -20.21 -24.28 -25.30
N GLY A 154 -20.70 -23.96 -24.11
CA GLY A 154 -20.66 -24.83 -22.92
C GLY A 154 -19.27 -24.95 -22.29
N LEU A 155 -18.35 -24.05 -22.62
CA LEU A 155 -16.98 -24.03 -22.13
C LEU A 155 -16.82 -22.98 -21.01
N SER A 156 -16.09 -23.34 -19.96
CA SER A 156 -15.63 -22.40 -18.94
C SER A 156 -14.35 -21.68 -19.40
N TRP A 157 -14.10 -20.51 -18.83
CA TRP A 157 -12.87 -19.73 -19.08
C TRP A 157 -11.62 -20.34 -18.43
N GLU A 158 -11.79 -21.25 -17.47
CA GLU A 158 -10.73 -22.09 -16.88
C GLU A 158 -10.33 -23.23 -17.82
#